data_AF-A0A7C2QWE0-F1
#
_entry.id   AF-A0A7C2QWE0-F1
#
_cell.length_a   1.000
_cell.length_b   1.000
_cell.length_c   1.000
_cell.angle_alpha   90.00
_cell.angle_beta   90.00
_cell.angle_gamma   90.00
#
_symmetry.space_group_name_H-M   'P 1'
#
loop_
_entity.id
_entity.type
_entity.pdbx_description
1 polymer ?
#
loop_
_entity_poly.entity_id
_entity_poly.type
_entity_poly.pdbx_seq_one_letter_code
_entity_poly.pdbx_strand_id
1 'polypeptide(L)'
;MVIPALLISFTAGAQERNVPDTVAGIPVNYDPACIGEYTLPGLLVTGSGEKVHSAEAWMQMRRAEILELFREYQFGHAPGRPEDLRFEVFEEGASAFDGKALRRQVTVYFTGEEEGPKMDLLVYLPANRQGPVPLLLYLSFAANWSMFDDPGIKRGMVWNRDQEKVPAPERSPFGRFDIMPFLESGFGFASVYYGDIEPDFAEGIRYGIRSVYLEPGRERTADNAWGAIGAWAWGLSRAMDYFETDPDVQA
;
A
#
# COMPACT_ATOMS: atom_id res chain seq x y z
N MET A 1 -31.83 -46.74 48.66
CA MET A 1 -31.77 -46.45 47.21
C MET A 1 -31.02 -45.14 47.06
N VAL A 2 -29.72 -45.19 46.77
CA VAL A 2 -28.84 -44.02 46.68
C VAL A 2 -28.51 -43.84 45.19
N ILE A 3 -28.95 -42.73 44.60
CA ILE A 3 -28.66 -42.38 43.21
C ILE A 3 -27.31 -41.66 43.20
N PRO A 4 -26.25 -42.18 42.55
CA PRO A 4 -25.01 -41.44 42.43
C PRO A 4 -25.16 -40.35 41.37
N ALA A 5 -24.94 -39.09 41.77
CA ALA A 5 -24.85 -37.97 40.84
C ALA A 5 -23.51 -38.07 40.09
N LEU A 6 -23.60 -38.30 38.77
CA LEU A 6 -22.44 -38.30 37.88
C LEU A 6 -22.03 -36.83 37.61
N LEU A 7 -20.94 -36.38 38.21
CA LEU A 7 -20.30 -35.11 37.90
C LEU A 7 -19.53 -35.25 36.58
N ILE A 8 -20.08 -34.73 35.50
CA ILE A 8 -19.39 -34.61 34.21
C ILE A 8 -18.56 -33.33 34.26
N SER A 9 -17.25 -33.48 34.41
CA SER A 9 -16.31 -32.37 34.30
C SER A 9 -16.03 -32.10 32.83
N PHE A 10 -16.53 -30.99 32.29
CA PHE A 10 -16.10 -30.50 30.99
C PHE A 10 -14.67 -29.98 31.12
N THR A 11 -13.69 -30.73 30.62
CA THR A 11 -12.37 -30.17 30.38
C THR A 11 -12.49 -29.19 29.22
N ALA A 12 -12.44 -27.89 29.52
CA ALA A 12 -12.19 -26.89 28.51
C ALA A 12 -10.80 -27.20 27.93
N GLY A 13 -10.76 -27.74 26.71
CA GLY A 13 -9.51 -27.87 25.97
C GLY A 13 -8.99 -26.46 25.72
N ALA A 14 -7.93 -26.07 26.41
CA ALA A 14 -7.16 -24.90 26.02
C ALA A 14 -6.69 -25.16 24.59
N GLN A 15 -7.14 -24.34 23.66
CA GLN A 15 -6.68 -24.38 22.29
C GLN A 15 -5.19 -23.99 22.32
N GLU A 16 -4.29 -24.97 22.29
CA GLU A 16 -2.86 -24.72 22.14
C GLU A 16 -2.68 -23.86 20.88
N ARG A 17 -2.31 -22.60 21.08
CA ARG A 17 -2.05 -21.69 19.97
C ARG A 17 -0.76 -22.18 19.32
N ASN A 18 -0.90 -22.83 18.17
CA ASN A 18 0.23 -23.14 17.30
C ASN A 18 0.67 -21.86 16.56
N VAL A 19 1.27 -20.93 17.31
CA VAL A 19 1.82 -19.67 16.82
C VAL A 19 3.33 -19.66 17.07
N PRO A 20 4.13 -19.06 16.17
CA PRO A 20 5.58 -19.09 16.31
C PRO A 20 6.05 -18.20 17.46
N ASP A 21 6.83 -18.75 18.39
CA ASP A 21 7.38 -17.98 19.53
C ASP A 21 8.33 -16.84 19.11
N THR A 22 8.85 -16.91 17.87
CA THR A 22 9.68 -15.88 17.25
C THR A 22 9.26 -15.59 15.82
N VAL A 23 9.24 -14.32 15.44
CA VAL A 23 9.03 -13.86 14.05
C VAL A 23 10.24 -13.04 13.64
N ALA A 24 10.89 -13.43 12.54
CA ALA A 24 12.15 -12.80 12.08
C ALA A 24 13.25 -12.74 13.17
N GLY A 25 13.31 -13.74 14.05
CA GLY A 25 14.26 -13.79 15.17
C GLY A 25 13.87 -12.91 16.37
N ILE A 26 12.73 -12.24 16.33
CA ILE A 26 12.21 -11.39 17.40
C ILE A 26 11.20 -12.20 18.22
N PRO A 27 11.38 -12.35 19.55
CA PRO A 27 10.38 -12.97 20.42
C PRO A 27 9.03 -12.26 20.33
N VAL A 28 7.93 -13.02 20.19
CA VAL A 28 6.58 -12.46 20.10
C VAL A 28 5.74 -12.86 21.30
N ASN A 29 5.11 -11.87 21.93
CA ASN A 29 4.16 -12.12 23.01
C ASN A 29 2.75 -12.36 22.46
N TYR A 30 2.20 -13.55 22.68
CA TYR A 30 0.79 -13.89 22.40
C TYR A 30 -0.05 -14.05 23.66
N ASP A 31 0.55 -13.93 24.84
CA ASP A 31 -0.14 -14.04 26.13
C ASP A 31 -0.61 -12.65 26.58
N PRO A 32 -1.94 -12.41 26.68
CA PRO A 32 -2.47 -11.17 27.21
C PRO A 32 -1.98 -10.85 28.64
N ALA A 33 -1.62 -11.86 29.44
CA ALA A 33 -1.06 -11.66 30.77
C ALA A 33 0.34 -11.04 30.76
N CYS A 34 1.04 -11.09 29.62
CA CYS A 34 2.41 -10.59 29.46
C CYS A 34 2.50 -9.24 28.73
N ILE A 35 1.38 -8.54 28.50
CA ILE A 35 1.35 -7.25 27.78
C ILE A 35 2.10 -6.14 28.54
N GLY A 36 2.19 -6.24 29.87
CA GLY A 36 2.76 -5.19 30.73
C GLY A 36 1.83 -3.98 30.91
N GLU A 37 2.29 -2.97 31.63
CA GLU A 37 1.56 -1.70 31.81
C GLU A 37 2.18 -0.61 30.91
N TYR A 38 1.33 0.19 30.27
CA TYR A 38 1.75 1.31 29.43
C TYR A 38 0.73 2.44 29.46
N THR A 39 1.19 3.66 29.15
CA THR A 39 0.35 4.86 29.06
C THR A 39 0.41 5.41 27.65
N LEU A 40 -0.75 5.56 27.00
CA LEU A 40 -0.82 6.15 25.67
C LEU A 40 -0.78 7.68 25.75
N PRO A 41 -0.10 8.36 24.79
CA PRO A 41 -0.18 9.81 24.66
C PRO A 41 -1.63 10.27 24.44
N GLY A 42 -1.99 11.42 25.01
CA GLY A 42 -3.31 12.02 24.78
C GLY A 42 -3.51 12.41 23.32
N LEU A 43 -4.54 11.85 22.67
CA LEU A 43 -4.83 12.15 21.26
C LEU A 43 -5.24 13.62 21.06
N LEU A 44 -6.10 14.12 21.95
CA LEU A 44 -6.64 15.49 21.95
C LEU A 44 -5.88 16.41 22.91
N VAL A 45 -4.58 16.16 23.09
CA VAL A 45 -3.67 16.99 23.86
C VAL A 45 -2.42 17.23 23.02
N THR A 46 -2.04 18.48 22.80
CA THR A 46 -0.82 18.83 22.06
C THR A 46 0.43 18.49 22.89
N GLY A 47 1.60 18.50 22.25
CA GLY A 47 2.89 18.32 22.92
C GLY A 47 3.22 19.42 23.94
N SER A 48 2.58 20.59 23.84
CA SER A 48 2.65 21.66 24.84
C SER A 48 1.67 21.46 26.01
N GLY A 49 0.79 20.45 25.95
CA GLY A 49 -0.20 20.15 26.99
C GLY A 49 -1.57 20.83 26.80
N GLU A 50 -1.79 21.52 25.68
CA GLU A 50 -3.06 22.18 25.38
C GLU A 50 -4.12 21.15 24.93
N LYS A 51 -5.36 21.32 25.41
CA LYS A 51 -6.47 20.43 25.03
C LYS A 51 -7.10 20.87 23.72
N VAL A 52 -7.35 19.90 22.83
CA VAL A 52 -7.98 20.11 21.52
C VAL A 52 -9.48 19.85 21.65
N HIS A 53 -10.30 20.88 21.45
CA HIS A 53 -11.74 20.83 21.69
C HIS A 53 -12.62 20.98 20.43
N SER A 54 -12.03 21.18 19.25
CA SER A 54 -12.77 21.37 18.00
C SER A 54 -12.07 20.71 16.82
N ALA A 55 -12.85 20.45 15.75
CA ALA A 55 -12.31 19.94 14.49
C ALA A 55 -11.36 20.94 13.83
N GLU A 56 -11.62 22.24 13.97
CA GLU A 56 -10.73 23.29 13.46
C GLU A 56 -9.36 23.25 14.15
N ALA A 57 -9.33 23.21 15.49
CA ALA A 57 -8.09 23.10 16.26
C ALA A 57 -7.35 21.79 15.96
N TRP A 58 -8.09 20.69 15.73
CA TRP A 58 -7.49 19.44 15.26
C TRP A 58 -6.80 19.63 13.90
N MET A 59 -7.50 20.17 12.91
CA MET A 59 -7.01 20.30 11.54
C MET A 59 -5.84 21.27 11.41
N GLN A 60 -5.88 22.41 12.12
CA GLN A 60 -4.88 23.47 12.02
C GLN A 60 -3.65 23.23 12.91
N MET A 61 -3.80 22.50 14.02
CA MET A 61 -2.71 22.33 15.01
C MET A 61 -2.35 20.85 15.22
N ARG A 62 -3.25 20.08 15.85
CA ARG A 62 -2.88 18.74 16.35
C ARG A 62 -2.55 17.74 15.25
N ARG A 63 -3.25 17.81 14.12
CA ARG A 63 -2.98 16.97 12.95
C ARG A 63 -1.58 17.22 12.38
N ALA A 64 -1.19 18.49 12.24
CA ALA A 64 0.12 18.87 11.72
C ALA A 64 1.24 18.39 12.65
N GLU A 65 1.04 18.56 13.97
CA GLU A 65 1.98 18.07 14.99
C GLU A 65 2.16 16.55 14.94
N ILE A 66 1.07 15.78 14.92
CA ILE A 66 1.11 14.31 14.83
C ILE A 66 1.82 13.88 13.54
N LEU A 67 1.50 14.52 12.41
CA LEU A 67 2.13 14.20 11.13
C LEU A 67 3.65 14.43 11.18
N GLU A 68 4.09 15.51 11.83
CA GLU A 68 5.51 15.79 12.01
C GLU A 68 6.20 14.77 12.92
N LEU A 69 5.54 14.34 14.01
CA LEU A 69 6.08 13.26 14.85
C LEU A 69 6.26 11.94 14.07
N PHE A 70 5.30 11.58 13.22
CA PHE A 70 5.42 10.39 12.39
C PHE A 70 6.51 10.52 11.32
N ARG A 71 6.69 11.71 10.74
CA ARG A 71 7.80 11.97 9.80
C ARG A 71 9.15 11.89 10.50
N GLU A 72 9.31 12.57 11.62
CA GLU A 72 10.61 12.64 12.29
C GLU A 72 11.04 11.31 12.90
N TYR A 73 10.09 10.56 13.50
CA TYR A 73 10.45 9.41 14.34
C TYR A 73 10.08 8.04 13.77
N GLN A 74 9.29 7.95 12.68
CA GLN A 74 8.81 6.65 12.21
C GLN A 74 8.94 6.41 10.70
N PHE A 75 8.37 7.27 9.87
CA PHE A 75 8.26 7.03 8.43
C PHE A 75 9.22 7.87 7.59
N GLY A 76 9.78 8.93 8.17
CA GLY A 76 10.69 9.86 7.52
C GLY A 76 10.00 10.93 6.67
N HIS A 77 10.75 11.96 6.32
CA HIS A 77 10.36 13.06 5.45
C HIS A 77 10.48 12.65 3.98
N ALA A 78 9.35 12.58 3.30
CA ALA A 78 9.27 12.36 1.85
C ALA A 78 9.28 13.69 1.09
N PRO A 79 9.85 13.75 -0.13
CA PRO A 79 9.76 14.94 -0.98
C PRO A 79 8.31 15.21 -1.41
N GLY A 80 8.06 16.43 -1.89
CA GLY A 80 6.78 16.81 -2.47
C GLY A 80 6.49 16.12 -3.82
N ARG A 81 5.48 16.64 -4.53
CA ARG A 81 5.21 16.25 -5.93
C ARG A 81 6.41 16.68 -6.80
N PRO A 82 6.98 15.79 -7.62
CA PRO A 82 8.10 16.14 -8.51
C PRO A 82 7.60 17.00 -9.67
N GLU A 83 8.42 17.96 -10.10
CA GLU A 83 8.08 18.88 -11.20
C GLU A 83 8.00 18.14 -12.55
N ASP A 84 8.88 17.16 -12.77
CA ASP A 84 8.98 16.39 -14.02
C ASP A 84 8.11 15.13 -14.04
N LEU A 85 7.07 15.06 -13.19
CA LEU A 85 6.13 13.94 -13.17
C LEU A 85 5.45 13.81 -14.54
N ARG A 86 5.59 12.65 -15.20
CA ARG A 86 5.02 12.41 -16.53
C ARG A 86 4.14 11.16 -16.54
N PHE A 87 2.98 11.28 -17.18
CA PHE A 87 2.05 10.18 -17.39
C PHE A 87 2.02 9.78 -18.86
N GLU A 88 2.12 8.49 -19.12
CA GLU A 88 2.00 7.91 -20.46
C GLU A 88 0.89 6.87 -20.46
N VAL A 89 -0.24 7.21 -21.07
CA VAL A 89 -1.33 6.27 -21.32
C VAL A 89 -0.98 5.47 -22.57
N PHE A 90 -0.60 4.21 -22.39
CA PHE A 90 -0.22 3.33 -23.51
C PHE A 90 -1.36 2.39 -23.92
N GLU A 91 -2.41 2.27 -23.11
CA GLU A 91 -3.66 1.61 -23.46
C GLU A 91 -4.84 2.38 -22.87
N GLU A 92 -5.83 2.71 -23.72
CA GLU A 92 -6.99 3.52 -23.37
C GLU A 92 -8.28 2.78 -23.73
N GLY A 93 -9.10 2.45 -22.72
CA GLY A 93 -10.46 1.97 -22.91
C GLY A 93 -10.62 0.56 -23.52
N ALA A 94 -9.63 -0.31 -23.39
CA ALA A 94 -9.72 -1.68 -23.89
C ALA A 94 -10.82 -2.46 -23.15
N SER A 95 -11.60 -3.26 -23.87
CA SER A 95 -12.65 -4.07 -23.25
C SER A 95 -12.05 -5.21 -22.42
N ALA A 96 -12.50 -5.37 -21.18
CA ALA A 96 -12.10 -6.44 -20.28
C ALA A 96 -13.32 -7.10 -19.60
N PHE A 97 -13.13 -8.31 -19.08
CA PHE A 97 -14.15 -9.10 -18.37
C PHE A 97 -15.47 -9.22 -19.15
N ASP A 98 -15.40 -9.73 -20.38
CA ASP A 98 -16.55 -9.90 -21.28
C ASP A 98 -17.34 -8.60 -21.53
N GLY A 99 -16.63 -7.47 -21.60
CA GLY A 99 -17.23 -6.16 -21.86
C GLY A 99 -17.80 -5.45 -20.63
N LYS A 100 -17.60 -5.99 -19.43
CA LYS A 100 -18.06 -5.35 -18.19
C LYS A 100 -17.16 -4.20 -17.74
N ALA A 101 -15.89 -4.20 -18.14
CA ALA A 101 -14.93 -3.17 -17.76
C ALA A 101 -14.25 -2.53 -18.99
N LEU A 102 -13.88 -1.26 -18.84
CA LEU A 102 -12.89 -0.61 -19.68
C LEU A 102 -11.56 -0.58 -18.92
N ARG A 103 -10.53 -1.18 -19.50
CA ARG A 103 -9.16 -1.19 -18.99
C ARG A 103 -8.39 -0.02 -19.57
N ARG A 104 -7.61 0.62 -18.72
CA ARG A 104 -6.61 1.62 -19.07
C ARG A 104 -5.30 1.26 -18.38
N GLN A 105 -4.19 1.42 -19.08
CA GLN A 105 -2.86 1.16 -18.54
C GLN A 105 -1.96 2.36 -18.77
N VAL A 106 -1.29 2.78 -17.69
CA VAL A 106 -0.56 4.04 -17.62
C VAL A 106 0.78 3.80 -17.00
N THR A 107 1.84 4.31 -17.63
CA THR A 107 3.15 4.40 -16.98
C THR A 107 3.30 5.77 -16.35
N VAL A 108 3.60 5.80 -15.05
CA VAL A 108 3.89 7.02 -14.30
C VAL A 108 5.41 7.10 -14.10
N TYR A 109 6.05 8.03 -14.81
CA TYR A 109 7.49 8.29 -14.69
C TYR A 109 7.73 9.35 -13.62
N PHE A 110 8.48 9.00 -12.58
CA PHE A 110 8.67 9.89 -11.43
C PHE A 110 9.65 11.04 -11.69
N THR A 111 10.56 10.87 -12.66
CA THR A 111 11.60 11.83 -13.04
C THR A 111 11.47 12.32 -14.48
N GLY A 112 10.38 11.99 -15.18
CA GLY A 112 10.17 12.30 -16.59
C GLY A 112 10.98 11.42 -17.57
N GLU A 113 12.12 10.90 -17.14
CA GLU A 113 13.01 10.04 -17.93
C GLU A 113 12.45 8.63 -18.13
N GLU A 114 12.59 8.08 -19.34
CA GLU A 114 12.09 6.74 -19.66
C GLU A 114 12.81 5.62 -18.90
N GLU A 115 14.11 5.77 -18.67
CA GLU A 115 14.93 4.79 -17.94
C GLU A 115 14.94 5.01 -16.42
N GLY A 116 14.24 6.04 -15.93
CA GLY A 116 14.13 6.37 -14.51
C GLY A 116 13.14 5.48 -13.76
N PRO A 117 13.07 5.65 -12.41
CA PRO A 117 12.04 5.00 -11.59
C PRO A 117 10.63 5.36 -12.06
N LYS A 118 9.79 4.34 -12.20
CA LYS A 118 8.44 4.45 -12.76
C LYS A 118 7.56 3.33 -12.24
N MET A 119 6.25 3.53 -12.28
CA MET A 119 5.26 2.49 -11.97
C MET A 119 4.25 2.31 -13.08
N ASP A 120 3.80 1.07 -13.26
CA ASP A 120 2.68 0.76 -14.15
C ASP A 120 1.37 0.73 -13.35
N LEU A 121 0.51 1.70 -13.63
CA LEU A 121 -0.83 1.82 -13.08
C LEU A 121 -1.84 1.13 -14.00
N LEU A 122 -2.58 0.18 -13.44
CA LEU A 122 -3.69 -0.50 -14.10
C LEU A 122 -5.00 0.07 -13.57
N VAL A 123 -5.90 0.50 -14.45
CA VAL A 123 -7.21 1.07 -14.11
C VAL A 123 -8.31 0.30 -14.82
N TYR A 124 -9.36 -0.03 -14.08
CA TYR A 124 -10.60 -0.59 -14.59
C TYR A 124 -11.77 0.30 -14.20
N LEU A 125 -12.56 0.71 -15.18
CA LEU A 125 -13.79 1.44 -14.97
C LEU A 125 -15.00 0.62 -15.45
N PRO A 126 -16.18 0.72 -14.82
CA PRO A 126 -17.38 0.07 -15.31
C PRO A 126 -17.70 0.53 -16.75
N ALA A 127 -17.97 -0.41 -17.65
CA ALA A 127 -18.25 -0.10 -19.05
C ALA A 127 -19.60 0.62 -19.26
N ASN A 128 -20.54 0.43 -18.33
CA ASN A 128 -21.88 1.04 -18.35
C ASN A 128 -21.97 2.35 -17.54
N ARG A 129 -20.84 2.91 -17.08
CA ARG A 129 -20.82 4.17 -16.33
C ARG A 129 -21.46 5.30 -17.13
N GLN A 130 -22.11 6.24 -16.43
CA GLN A 130 -22.79 7.40 -17.03
C GLN A 130 -21.99 8.70 -16.86
N GLY A 131 -20.80 8.62 -16.27
CA GLY A 131 -19.94 9.74 -15.93
C GLY A 131 -18.73 9.27 -15.12
N PRO A 132 -18.01 10.21 -14.46
CA PRO A 132 -16.90 9.88 -13.60
C PRO A 132 -17.33 8.96 -12.45
N VAL A 133 -16.48 8.00 -12.07
CA VAL A 133 -16.78 7.03 -11.00
C VAL A 133 -15.79 7.15 -9.84
N PRO A 134 -16.21 6.88 -8.59
CA PRO A 134 -15.28 6.73 -7.48
C PRO A 134 -14.34 5.55 -7.74
N LEU A 135 -13.09 5.66 -7.29
CA LEU A 135 -12.03 4.70 -7.57
C LEU A 135 -11.46 4.11 -6.28
N LEU A 136 -11.26 2.80 -6.25
CA LEU A 136 -10.45 2.14 -5.22
C LEU A 136 -9.03 1.94 -5.73
N LEU A 137 -8.06 2.59 -5.10
CA LEU A 137 -6.64 2.41 -5.38
C LEU A 137 -6.04 1.33 -4.47
N TYR A 138 -5.41 0.33 -5.07
CA TYR A 138 -4.81 -0.81 -4.40
C TYR A 138 -3.30 -0.87 -4.63
N LEU A 139 -2.52 -0.91 -3.55
CA LEU A 139 -1.10 -1.25 -3.60
C LEU A 139 -0.94 -2.78 -3.51
N SER A 140 -0.54 -3.40 -4.61
CA SER A 140 -0.45 -4.84 -4.76
C SER A 140 0.93 -5.37 -4.40
N PHE A 141 0.95 -6.50 -3.70
CA PHE A 141 2.16 -7.30 -3.44
C PHE A 141 2.70 -8.06 -4.67
N ALA A 142 1.88 -8.16 -5.73
CA ALA A 142 2.24 -8.81 -6.98
C ALA A 142 2.07 -7.85 -8.16
N ALA A 143 2.82 -8.09 -9.24
CA ALA A 143 2.62 -7.39 -10.50
C ALA A 143 1.16 -7.49 -10.98
N ASN A 144 0.67 -6.43 -11.63
CA ASN A 144 -0.68 -6.38 -12.18
C ASN A 144 -1.01 -7.62 -13.03
N TRP A 145 -0.09 -8.05 -13.89
CA TRP A 145 -0.17 -9.29 -14.69
C TRP A 145 -0.50 -10.54 -13.88
N SER A 146 0.12 -10.70 -12.71
CA SER A 146 0.00 -11.89 -11.88
C SER A 146 -1.24 -11.86 -10.97
N MET A 147 -1.76 -10.65 -10.70
CA MET A 147 -2.78 -10.41 -9.68
C MET A 147 -4.20 -10.49 -10.25
N PHE A 148 -4.40 -10.12 -11.51
CA PHE A 148 -5.72 -10.07 -12.15
C PHE A 148 -5.81 -11.06 -13.31
N ASP A 149 -6.96 -11.72 -13.48
CA ASP A 149 -7.20 -12.67 -14.57
C ASP A 149 -7.62 -11.94 -15.85
N ASP A 150 -6.68 -11.19 -16.42
CA ASP A 150 -6.92 -10.44 -17.64
C ASP A 150 -5.69 -10.52 -18.56
N PRO A 151 -5.78 -11.26 -19.68
CA PRO A 151 -4.65 -11.48 -20.58
C PRO A 151 -4.21 -10.22 -21.34
N GLY A 152 -4.99 -9.14 -21.30
CA GLY A 152 -4.64 -7.87 -21.95
C GLY A 152 -3.74 -6.96 -21.10
N ILE A 153 -3.45 -7.34 -19.85
CA ILE A 153 -2.50 -6.60 -19.00
C ILE A 153 -1.08 -6.76 -19.56
N LYS A 154 -0.31 -5.68 -19.55
CA LYS A 154 1.13 -5.70 -19.85
C LYS A 154 1.86 -6.61 -18.85
N ARG A 155 2.62 -7.58 -19.36
CA ARG A 155 3.52 -8.38 -18.51
C ARG A 155 4.72 -7.54 -18.06
N GLY A 156 4.70 -7.12 -16.81
CA GLY A 156 5.79 -6.40 -16.17
C GLY A 156 6.93 -7.30 -15.66
N MET A 157 7.85 -6.68 -14.92
CA MET A 157 8.93 -7.35 -14.21
C MET A 157 8.66 -7.31 -12.70
N VAL A 158 9.21 -8.26 -11.96
CA VAL A 158 9.14 -8.32 -10.49
C VAL A 158 10.53 -8.60 -9.92
N TRP A 159 10.72 -8.29 -8.65
CA TRP A 159 11.89 -8.73 -7.90
C TRP A 159 11.60 -10.09 -7.26
N ASN A 160 12.44 -11.09 -7.54
CA ASN A 160 12.34 -12.42 -6.93
C ASN A 160 13.01 -12.46 -5.54
N ARG A 161 12.98 -13.63 -4.89
CA ARG A 161 13.60 -13.84 -3.58
C ARG A 161 15.13 -13.72 -3.60
N ASP A 162 15.73 -13.95 -4.77
CA ASP A 162 17.16 -13.83 -5.00
C ASP A 162 17.58 -12.38 -5.31
N GLN A 163 16.66 -11.42 -5.18
CA GLN A 163 16.86 -9.98 -5.43
C GLN A 163 17.22 -9.70 -6.90
N GLU A 164 16.69 -10.48 -7.82
CA GLU A 164 16.85 -10.31 -9.26
C GLU A 164 15.56 -9.81 -9.91
N LYS A 165 15.70 -8.93 -10.90
CA LYS A 165 14.58 -8.44 -11.71
C LYS A 165 14.26 -9.46 -12.80
N VAL A 166 13.11 -10.12 -12.69
CA VAL A 166 12.66 -11.21 -13.58
C VAL A 166 11.26 -10.92 -14.14
N PRO A 167 10.85 -11.55 -15.26
CA PRO A 167 9.48 -11.42 -15.75
C PRO A 167 8.44 -11.83 -14.70
N ALA A 168 7.36 -11.08 -14.57
CA ALA A 168 6.26 -11.40 -13.65
C ALA A 168 5.76 -12.84 -13.90
N PRO A 169 5.54 -13.66 -12.86
CA PRO A 169 5.01 -15.01 -13.02
C PRO A 169 3.55 -14.99 -13.46
N GLU A 170 3.06 -16.08 -14.06
CA GLU A 170 1.65 -16.20 -14.48
C GLU A 170 0.67 -16.12 -13.31
N ARG A 171 1.09 -16.50 -12.10
CA ARG A 171 0.24 -16.53 -10.91
C ARG A 171 0.96 -15.88 -9.74
N SER A 172 0.23 -15.03 -9.04
CA SER A 172 0.68 -14.47 -7.77
C SER A 172 0.65 -15.55 -6.67
N PRO A 173 1.64 -15.57 -5.76
CA PRO A 173 1.61 -16.44 -4.58
C PRO A 173 0.50 -16.06 -3.60
N PHE A 174 -0.08 -14.86 -3.74
CA PHE A 174 -1.21 -14.37 -2.94
C PHE A 174 -2.57 -14.71 -3.56
N GLY A 175 -2.60 -15.50 -4.64
CA GLY A 175 -3.81 -15.76 -5.42
C GLY A 175 -4.14 -14.59 -6.36
N ARG A 176 -5.38 -14.59 -6.86
CA ARG A 176 -5.90 -13.53 -7.73
C ARG A 176 -6.88 -12.67 -6.97
N PHE A 177 -6.95 -11.40 -7.34
CA PHE A 177 -7.91 -10.46 -6.78
C PHE A 177 -9.10 -10.30 -7.74
N ASP A 178 -10.31 -10.55 -7.23
CA ASP A 178 -11.53 -10.37 -8.00
C ASP A 178 -12.03 -8.93 -7.86
N ILE A 179 -12.01 -8.18 -8.96
CA ILE A 179 -12.44 -6.78 -9.00
C ILE A 179 -13.93 -6.63 -9.34
N MET A 180 -14.61 -7.70 -9.78
CA MET A 180 -15.98 -7.62 -10.28
C MET A 180 -16.98 -7.04 -9.27
N PRO A 181 -16.93 -7.39 -7.97
CA PRO A 181 -17.86 -6.81 -6.99
C PRO A 181 -17.79 -5.27 -6.91
N PHE A 182 -16.61 -4.68 -7.13
CA PHE A 182 -16.44 -3.22 -7.12
C PHE A 182 -17.04 -2.59 -8.38
N LEU A 183 -16.72 -3.17 -9.55
CA LEU A 183 -17.23 -2.70 -10.84
C LEU A 183 -18.76 -2.78 -10.90
N GLU A 184 -19.33 -3.89 -10.45
CA GLU A 184 -20.79 -4.10 -10.39
C GLU A 184 -21.48 -3.17 -9.39
N SER A 185 -20.73 -2.66 -8.40
CA SER A 185 -21.20 -1.64 -7.45
C SER A 185 -21.01 -0.20 -7.95
N GLY A 186 -20.50 -0.01 -9.17
CA GLY A 186 -20.28 1.31 -9.77
C GLY A 186 -18.97 2.00 -9.37
N PHE A 187 -18.06 1.29 -8.71
CA PHE A 187 -16.71 1.77 -8.41
C PHE A 187 -15.74 1.35 -9.51
N GLY A 188 -14.83 2.23 -9.90
CA GLY A 188 -13.62 1.81 -10.59
C GLY A 188 -12.63 1.17 -9.62
N PHE A 189 -11.65 0.47 -10.18
CA PHE A 189 -10.57 -0.16 -9.43
C PHE A 189 -9.23 0.15 -10.10
N ALA A 190 -8.21 0.50 -9.32
CA ALA A 190 -6.87 0.70 -9.82
C ALA A 190 -5.83 -0.02 -8.98
N SER A 191 -4.75 -0.45 -9.62
CA SER A 191 -3.68 -1.22 -8.98
C SER A 191 -2.30 -0.77 -9.41
N VAL A 192 -1.38 -0.76 -8.45
CA VAL A 192 0.06 -0.54 -8.64
C VAL A 192 0.81 -1.66 -7.91
N TYR A 193 1.87 -2.18 -8.52
CA TYR A 193 2.81 -3.08 -7.83
C TYR A 193 3.79 -2.28 -6.99
N TYR A 194 3.89 -2.56 -5.68
CA TYR A 194 4.76 -1.77 -4.79
C TYR A 194 6.25 -1.81 -5.20
N GLY A 195 6.70 -2.91 -5.80
CA GLY A 195 8.10 -3.08 -6.21
C GLY A 195 8.51 -2.24 -7.41
N ASP A 196 7.55 -1.64 -8.13
CA ASP A 196 7.83 -0.60 -9.13
C ASP A 196 8.25 0.73 -8.45
N ILE A 197 7.72 1.01 -7.26
CA ILE A 197 8.06 2.22 -6.50
C ILE A 197 9.40 2.01 -5.78
N GLU A 198 9.49 0.95 -4.98
CA GLU A 198 10.73 0.50 -4.36
C GLU A 198 10.61 -0.98 -3.94
N PRO A 199 11.55 -1.85 -4.33
CA PRO A 199 11.49 -3.26 -3.97
C PRO A 199 11.83 -3.52 -2.49
N ASP A 200 11.19 -4.53 -1.91
CA ASP A 200 11.22 -4.81 -0.46
C ASP A 200 12.37 -5.77 -0.10
N PHE A 201 13.59 -5.25 -0.13
CA PHE A 201 14.77 -5.87 0.44
C PHE A 201 15.77 -4.80 0.88
N ALA A 202 16.75 -5.16 1.72
CA ALA A 202 17.63 -4.20 2.40
C ALA A 202 18.33 -3.20 1.45
N GLU A 203 18.79 -3.67 0.29
CA GLU A 203 19.45 -2.86 -0.75
C GLU A 203 18.48 -2.31 -1.81
N GLY A 204 17.17 -2.49 -1.63
CA GLY A 204 16.13 -2.15 -2.61
C GLY A 204 16.08 -0.65 -2.94
N ILE A 205 16.55 0.18 -2.01
CA ILE A 205 16.69 1.64 -2.19
C ILE A 205 17.46 2.01 -3.47
N ARG A 206 18.44 1.20 -3.89
CA ARG A 206 19.26 1.44 -5.10
C ARG A 206 18.46 1.37 -6.40
N TYR A 207 17.29 0.72 -6.36
CA TYR A 207 16.45 0.45 -7.53
C TYR A 207 15.11 1.17 -7.48
N GLY A 208 14.74 1.73 -6.33
CA GLY A 208 13.50 2.46 -6.13
C GLY A 208 13.66 3.97 -6.27
N ILE A 209 12.54 4.69 -6.13
CA ILE A 209 12.48 6.15 -6.24
C ILE A 209 13.42 6.88 -5.27
N ARG A 210 13.68 6.32 -4.07
CA ARG A 210 14.55 6.99 -3.09
C ARG A 210 15.99 7.13 -3.57
N SER A 211 16.46 6.29 -4.51
CA SER A 211 17.78 6.45 -5.15
C SER A 211 18.00 7.83 -5.76
N VAL A 212 16.94 8.44 -6.31
CA VAL A 212 16.98 9.77 -6.96
C VAL A 212 17.29 10.88 -5.95
N TYR A 213 16.95 10.66 -4.68
CA TYR A 213 17.07 11.65 -3.61
C TYR A 213 18.27 11.39 -2.68
N LEU A 214 19.15 10.44 -3.05
CA LEU A 214 20.39 10.22 -2.31
C LEU A 214 21.40 11.34 -2.61
N GLU A 215 22.08 11.84 -1.57
CA GLU A 215 23.21 12.72 -1.78
C GLU A 215 24.34 11.99 -2.54
N PRO A 216 25.07 12.67 -3.43
CA PRO A 216 26.17 12.05 -4.16
C PRO A 216 27.16 11.33 -3.25
N GLY A 217 27.39 10.04 -3.52
CA GLY A 217 28.30 9.20 -2.75
C GLY A 217 27.75 8.61 -1.45
N ARG A 218 26.46 8.83 -1.13
CA ARG A 218 25.78 8.16 -0.01
C ARG A 218 25.03 6.92 -0.48
N GLU A 219 25.13 5.85 0.31
CA GLU A 219 24.35 4.61 0.10
C GLU A 219 23.07 4.56 0.95
N ARG A 220 22.87 5.53 1.86
CA ARG A 220 21.73 5.61 2.76
C ARG A 220 21.23 7.04 2.85
N THR A 221 19.94 7.19 3.14
CA THR A 221 19.30 8.48 3.39
C THR A 221 19.70 9.03 4.77
N ALA A 222 19.41 10.32 5.01
CA ALA A 222 19.52 10.90 6.35
C ALA A 222 18.60 10.17 7.36
N ASP A 223 18.88 10.30 8.66
CA ASP A 223 18.19 9.56 9.73
C ASP A 223 16.67 9.83 9.76
N ASN A 224 16.25 11.05 9.43
CA ASN A 224 14.85 11.45 9.38
C ASN A 224 14.27 11.46 7.95
N ALA A 225 14.98 10.97 6.95
CA ALA A 225 14.46 10.85 5.60
C ALA A 225 13.58 9.60 5.46
N TRP A 226 12.60 9.66 4.56
CA TRP A 226 11.66 8.57 4.28
C TRP A 226 12.27 7.18 4.09
N GLY A 227 11.60 6.18 4.68
CA GLY A 227 11.82 4.75 4.43
C GLY A 227 11.01 4.20 3.25
N ALA A 228 11.07 2.89 3.02
CA ALA A 228 10.31 2.20 1.96
C ALA A 228 8.79 2.41 2.08
N ILE A 229 8.24 2.35 3.31
CA ILE A 229 6.81 2.62 3.56
C ILE A 229 6.44 4.04 3.12
N GLY A 230 7.28 5.03 3.44
CA GLY A 230 7.10 6.41 3.00
C GLY A 230 7.18 6.54 1.48
N ALA A 231 8.10 5.81 0.83
CA ALA A 231 8.21 5.76 -0.62
C ALA A 231 6.97 5.17 -1.29
N TRP A 232 6.45 4.04 -0.80
CA TRP A 232 5.21 3.44 -1.31
C TRP A 232 4.00 4.36 -1.16
N ALA A 233 3.83 4.99 0.00
CA ALA A 233 2.75 5.95 0.24
C ALA A 233 2.86 7.19 -0.68
N TRP A 234 4.09 7.67 -0.89
CA TRP A 234 4.36 8.75 -1.85
C TRP A 234 4.03 8.33 -3.28
N GLY A 235 4.38 7.11 -3.70
CA GLY A 235 4.04 6.59 -5.03
C GLY A 235 2.53 6.49 -5.25
N LEU A 236 1.76 6.08 -4.23
CA LEU A 236 0.29 6.13 -4.29
C LEU A 236 -0.24 7.56 -4.47
N SER A 237 0.40 8.56 -3.86
CA SER A 237 0.06 9.96 -4.10
C SER A 237 0.35 10.39 -5.54
N ARG A 238 1.35 9.81 -6.21
CA ARG A 238 1.60 10.03 -7.65
C ARG A 238 0.55 9.39 -8.55
N ALA A 239 -0.05 8.28 -8.12
CA ALA A 239 -1.21 7.72 -8.79
C ALA A 239 -2.42 8.66 -8.65
N MET A 240 -2.60 9.27 -7.47
CA MET A 240 -3.62 10.30 -7.27
C MET A 240 -3.40 11.52 -8.16
N ASP A 241 -2.16 11.99 -8.30
CA ASP A 241 -1.83 13.08 -9.23
C ASP A 241 -2.25 12.78 -10.68
N TYR A 242 -2.22 11.50 -11.10
CA TYR A 242 -2.76 11.08 -12.40
C TYR A 242 -4.30 11.10 -12.42
N PHE A 243 -4.95 10.56 -11.40
CA PHE A 243 -6.42 10.52 -11.33
C PHE A 243 -7.06 11.90 -11.34
N GLU A 244 -6.42 12.91 -10.75
CA GLU A 244 -6.87 14.31 -10.84
C GLU A 244 -6.87 14.86 -12.28
N THR A 245 -6.15 14.22 -13.21
CA THR A 245 -6.14 14.58 -14.64
C THR A 245 -7.11 13.76 -15.48
N ASP A 246 -7.69 12.70 -14.92
CA ASP A 246 -8.53 11.73 -15.61
C ASP A 246 -10.02 12.09 -15.46
N PRO A 247 -10.68 12.58 -16.52
CA PRO A 247 -12.07 13.03 -16.43
C PRO A 247 -13.07 11.89 -16.22
N ASP A 248 -12.66 10.62 -16.35
CA ASP A 248 -13.51 9.46 -16.06
C ASP A 248 -13.46 9.04 -14.58
N VAL A 249 -12.59 9.65 -13.77
CA VAL A 249 -12.42 9.34 -12.35
C VAL A 249 -12.94 10.49 -11.49
N GLN A 250 -13.73 10.16 -10.47
CA GLN A 250 -14.09 11.10 -9.41
C GLN A 250 -12.97 11.11 -8.37
N ALA A 251 -11.91 11.87 -8.65
CA ALA A 251 -10.76 12.07 -7.79
C ALA A 251 -11.08 12.94 -6.55
#